data_AF-A0A2M8WXS8-F1
#
_entry.id   AF-A0A2M8WXS8-F1
#
_cell.length_a   1.000
_cell.length_b   1.000
_cell.length_c   1.000
_cell.angle_alpha   90.00
_cell.angle_beta   90.00
_cell.angle_gamma   90.00
#
_symmetry.space_group_name_H-M   'P 1'
#
loop_
_entity.id
_entity.type
_entity.pdbx_description
1 polymer ?
#
loop_
_entity_poly.entity_id
_entity_poly.type
_entity_poly.pdbx_seq_one_letter_code
_entity_poly.pdbx_strand_id
1 'polypeptide(L)'
;MKQLISLTALGLALTLGANVHAADDAKAPTKQQSKMATCNKEAGDQKGDERKAFMKTCLSNKPVTQQDKMKTCNADAKTKTLKGDERKAFMSDCLKK
;
A
#
# COMPACT_ATOMS: atom_id res chain seq x y z
N MET A 1 -16.87 -24.21 -12.89
CA MET A 1 -18.24 -24.66 -13.20
C MET A 1 -19.18 -23.85 -12.33
N LYS A 2 -19.56 -22.64 -12.78
CA LYS A 2 -20.89 -22.35 -13.38
C LYS A 2 -22.00 -22.85 -12.42
N GLN A 3 -22.32 -22.12 -11.34
CA GLN A 3 -23.21 -20.96 -11.27
C GLN A 3 -24.50 -21.13 -12.09
N LEU A 4 -25.62 -20.83 -11.41
CA LEU A 4 -27.01 -20.74 -11.84
C LEU A 4 -27.85 -22.01 -11.61
N ILE A 5 -28.75 -21.95 -10.62
CA ILE A 5 -30.15 -22.39 -10.71
C ILE A 5 -30.94 -21.75 -9.53
N SER A 6 -32.13 -21.27 -9.87
CA SER A 6 -33.31 -21.01 -9.01
C SER A 6 -33.43 -19.73 -8.19
N LEU A 7 -34.10 -18.76 -8.83
CA LEU A 7 -35.40 -18.23 -8.40
C LEU A 7 -35.98 -18.77 -7.08
N THR A 8 -36.15 -17.89 -6.11
CA THR A 8 -37.40 -17.74 -5.33
C THR A 8 -37.47 -16.31 -4.78
N ALA A 9 -38.46 -15.58 -5.26
CA ALA A 9 -38.92 -14.34 -4.63
C ALA A 9 -39.47 -14.66 -3.24
N LEU A 10 -38.98 -13.95 -2.22
CA LEU A 10 -39.73 -13.77 -0.98
C LEU A 10 -39.65 -12.30 -0.62
N GLY A 11 -40.72 -11.58 -0.98
CA GLY A 11 -40.96 -10.24 -0.49
C GLY A 11 -41.16 -10.31 1.03
N LEU A 12 -40.34 -9.56 1.76
CA LEU A 12 -40.65 -9.16 3.12
C LEU A 12 -40.66 -7.64 3.13
N ALA A 13 -41.84 -7.08 2.86
CA ALA A 13 -42.15 -5.73 3.25
C ALA A 13 -42.11 -5.67 4.78
N LEU A 14 -41.16 -4.93 5.34
CA LEU A 14 -41.22 -4.46 6.71
C LEU A 14 -41.16 -2.93 6.70
N THR A 15 -42.21 -2.38 7.27
CA THR A 15 -42.65 -1.00 7.31
C THR A 15 -41.76 -0.11 8.19
N LEU A 16 -41.62 1.14 7.73
CA LEU A 16 -41.50 2.39 8.50
C LEU A 16 -40.74 2.35 9.83
N GLY A 17 -39.52 2.91 9.81
CA GLY A 17 -38.84 3.45 10.97
C GLY A 17 -37.90 4.55 10.52
N ALA A 18 -38.30 5.81 10.74
CA ALA A 18 -37.51 6.99 10.42
C ALA A 18 -36.12 6.93 11.07
N ASN A 19 -35.09 6.72 10.27
CA ASN A 19 -33.72 7.03 10.64
C ASN A 19 -33.37 8.37 9.99
N VAL A 20 -33.72 9.43 10.71
CA VAL A 20 -33.10 10.75 10.55
C VAL A 20 -31.60 10.56 10.78
N HIS A 21 -30.84 10.44 9.70
CA HIS A 21 -29.39 10.69 9.72
C HIS A 21 -29.13 11.86 8.78
N ALA A 22 -29.50 13.05 9.25
CA ALA A 22 -28.87 14.29 8.83
C ALA A 22 -27.84 14.63 9.90
N ALA A 23 -26.58 14.29 9.62
CA ALA A 23 -25.39 14.92 10.20
C ALA A 23 -24.21 14.45 9.33
N ASP A 24 -23.84 15.31 8.39
CA ASP A 24 -22.61 15.24 7.63
C ASP A 24 -21.44 15.53 8.59
N ASP A 25 -21.18 14.61 9.51
CA ASP A 25 -19.96 14.60 10.31
C ASP A 25 -18.91 13.85 9.50
N ALA A 26 -18.17 14.59 8.68
CA ALA A 26 -16.95 14.13 8.03
C ALA A 26 -15.93 13.72 9.11
N LYS A 27 -16.08 12.50 9.60
CA LYS A 27 -15.20 11.86 10.57
C LYS A 27 -13.78 11.94 10.02
N ALA A 28 -12.93 12.75 10.66
CA ALA A 28 -11.54 12.91 10.23
C ALA A 28 -10.89 11.54 10.02
N PRO A 29 -10.21 11.31 8.88
CA PRO A 29 -9.67 10.01 8.55
C PRO A 29 -8.71 9.57 9.66
N THR A 30 -8.93 8.36 10.17
CA THR A 30 -8.05 7.79 11.19
C THR A 30 -6.61 7.77 10.68
N LYS A 31 -5.61 7.81 11.58
CA LYS A 31 -4.19 7.74 11.19
C LYS A 31 -3.89 6.53 10.29
N GLN A 32 -4.61 5.42 10.48
CA GLN A 32 -4.50 4.23 9.64
C GLN A 32 -5.09 4.42 8.24
N GLN A 33 -6.27 5.05 8.11
CA GLN A 33 -6.86 5.36 6.79
C GLN A 33 -6.00 6.37 6.01
N SER A 34 -5.49 7.39 6.69
CA SER A 34 -4.57 8.37 6.08
C SER A 34 -3.30 7.70 5.57
N LYS A 35 -2.71 6.80 6.37
CA LYS A 35 -1.53 6.02 5.99
C LYS A 35 -1.80 5.12 4.78
N MET A 36 -2.95 4.46 4.74
CA MET A 36 -3.31 3.60 3.62
C MET A 36 -3.54 4.39 2.33
N ALA A 37 -4.12 5.59 2.41
CA ALA A 37 -4.24 6.48 1.26
C ALA A 37 -2.87 6.91 0.73
N THR A 38 -1.95 7.31 1.62
CA THR A 38 -0.56 7.65 1.25
C THR A 38 0.17 6.47 0.62
N CYS A 39 0.12 5.28 1.24
CA CYS A 39 0.74 4.08 0.69
C CYS A 39 0.16 3.71 -0.69
N ASN A 40 -1.14 3.85 -0.91
CA ASN A 40 -1.70 3.58 -2.24
C ASN A 40 -1.27 4.63 -3.27
N LYS A 41 -1.13 5.90 -2.86
CA LYS A 41 -0.64 6.97 -3.73
C LYS A 41 0.84 6.77 -4.12
N GLU A 42 1.67 6.37 -3.17
CA GLU A 42 3.10 6.13 -3.40
C GLU A 42 3.38 4.84 -4.19
N ALA A 43 2.48 3.86 -4.15
CA ALA A 43 2.58 2.67 -4.98
C ALA A 43 2.55 2.99 -6.49
N GLY A 44 1.98 4.14 -6.89
CA GLY A 44 1.98 4.60 -8.27
C GLY A 44 1.52 3.53 -9.26
N ASP A 45 2.36 3.25 -10.27
CA ASP A 45 2.12 2.24 -11.32
C ASP A 45 2.59 0.83 -10.95
N GLN A 46 3.02 0.59 -9.71
CA GLN A 46 3.45 -0.75 -9.27
C GLN A 46 2.29 -1.74 -9.39
N LYS A 47 2.59 -2.91 -9.96
CA LYS A 47 1.59 -3.97 -10.23
C LYS A 47 2.10 -5.31 -9.68
N GLY A 48 1.16 -6.19 -9.38
CA GLY A 48 1.49 -7.55 -8.92
C GLY A 48 2.30 -7.58 -7.62
N ASP A 49 3.38 -8.36 -7.62
CA ASP A 49 4.18 -8.65 -6.42
C ASP A 49 4.93 -7.42 -5.90
N GLU A 50 5.33 -6.50 -6.77
CA GLU A 50 6.01 -5.26 -6.39
C GLU A 50 5.11 -4.36 -5.55
N ARG A 51 3.85 -4.18 -5.97
CA ARG A 51 2.86 -3.41 -5.19
C ARG A 51 2.56 -4.07 -3.85
N LYS A 52 2.48 -5.40 -3.81
CA LYS A 52 2.27 -6.13 -2.55
C LYS A 52 3.44 -5.94 -1.59
N ALA A 53 4.67 -6.05 -2.07
CA ALA A 53 5.86 -5.86 -1.25
C ALA A 53 5.96 -4.41 -0.73
N PHE A 54 5.68 -3.44 -1.59
CA PHE A 54 5.64 -2.02 -1.22
C PHE A 54 4.55 -1.73 -0.18
N MET A 55 3.31 -2.17 -0.45
CA MET A 55 2.18 -1.92 0.43
C MET A 55 2.36 -2.61 1.79
N LYS A 56 2.93 -3.83 1.82
CA LYS A 56 3.31 -4.49 3.06
C LYS A 56 4.31 -3.63 3.83
N THR A 57 5.39 -3.18 3.20
CA THR A 57 6.43 -2.37 3.86
C THR A 57 5.87 -1.06 4.38
N CYS A 58 5.12 -0.33 3.54
CA CYS A 58 4.51 0.95 3.90
C CYS A 58 3.52 0.81 5.05
N LEU A 59 2.64 -0.20 5.03
CA LEU A 59 1.63 -0.39 6.07
C LEU A 59 2.21 -0.95 7.38
N SER A 60 3.30 -1.73 7.35
CA SER A 60 3.75 -2.55 8.48
C SER A 60 4.30 -1.79 9.70
N ASN A 61 4.37 -0.46 9.71
CA ASN A 61 5.06 0.32 10.78
C ASN A 61 6.50 -0.20 11.06
N LYS A 62 7.06 -1.01 10.17
CA LYS A 62 8.43 -1.49 10.29
C LYS A 62 9.32 -0.33 9.87
N PRO A 63 10.17 0.18 10.77
CA PRO A 63 11.20 1.11 10.36
C PRO A 63 12.06 0.42 9.31
N VAL A 64 12.36 1.12 8.22
CA VAL A 64 13.32 0.64 7.23
C VAL A 64 14.64 0.45 7.96
N THR A 65 15.13 -0.78 8.00
CA THR A 65 16.37 -1.07 8.70
C THR A 65 17.56 -0.66 7.84
N GLN A 66 18.70 -0.41 8.48
CA GLN A 66 19.95 -0.20 7.75
C GLN A 66 20.29 -1.39 6.81
N GLN A 67 19.86 -2.61 7.17
CA GLN A 67 20.01 -3.79 6.33
C GLN A 67 19.16 -3.71 5.05
N ASP A 68 17.91 -3.26 5.16
CA ASP A 68 17.02 -3.10 3.99
C ASP A 68 17.56 -2.01 3.06
N LYS A 69 18.02 -0.90 3.64
CA LYS A 69 18.67 0.19 2.91
C LYS A 69 19.91 -0.31 2.15
N MET A 70 20.75 -1.11 2.79
CA MET A 70 21.94 -1.69 2.16
C MET A 70 21.58 -2.63 1.01
N LYS A 71 20.52 -3.42 1.11
CA LYS A 71 20.06 -4.29 0.01
C LYS A 71 19.60 -3.46 -1.17
N THR A 72 18.80 -2.41 -0.94
CA THR A 72 18.36 -1.48 -1.98
C THR A 72 19.54 -0.80 -2.66
N CYS A 73 20.47 -0.20 -1.88
CA CYS A 73 21.67 0.43 -2.45
C CYS A 73 22.52 -0.56 -3.27
N ASN A 74 22.62 -1.83 -2.86
CA ASN A 74 23.34 -2.83 -3.65
C ASN A 74 22.62 -3.23 -4.93
N ALA A 75 21.28 -3.33 -4.90
CA ALA A 75 20.48 -3.61 -6.08
C ALA A 75 20.61 -2.45 -7.10
N ASP A 76 20.45 -1.22 -6.63
CA ASP A 76 20.56 -0.02 -7.47
C ASP A 76 21.95 0.12 -8.09
N ALA A 77 23.01 -0.15 -7.32
CA ALA A 77 24.37 -0.16 -7.85
C ALA A 77 24.56 -1.20 -8.97
N LYS A 78 23.96 -2.39 -8.83
CA LYS A 78 23.99 -3.44 -9.86
C LYS A 78 23.20 -3.04 -11.10
N THR A 79 21.99 -2.51 -10.94
CA THR A 79 21.15 -2.03 -12.04
C THR A 79 21.84 -0.90 -12.81
N LYS A 80 22.54 -0.01 -12.10
CA LYS A 80 23.38 1.05 -12.68
C LYS A 80 24.72 0.55 -13.21
N THR A 81 25.01 -0.75 -13.08
CA THR A 81 26.27 -1.40 -13.48
C THR A 81 27.52 -0.70 -12.91
N LEU A 82 27.40 -0.07 -11.74
CA LEU A 82 28.49 0.66 -11.11
C LEU A 82 29.57 -0.31 -10.64
N LYS A 83 30.84 0.02 -10.93
CA LYS A 83 32.02 -0.78 -10.56
C LYS A 83 33.09 0.11 -9.96
N GLY A 84 34.05 -0.50 -9.29
CA GLY A 84 35.19 0.20 -8.69
C GLY A 84 34.76 1.37 -7.80
N ASP A 85 35.41 2.52 -8.00
CA ASP A 85 35.22 3.72 -7.19
C ASP A 85 33.81 4.33 -7.33
N GLU A 86 33.18 4.22 -8.50
CA GLU A 86 31.83 4.74 -8.73
C GLU A 86 30.80 4.04 -7.86
N ARG A 87 30.91 2.70 -7.71
CA ARG A 87 30.04 1.93 -6.82
C ARG A 87 30.26 2.33 -5.36
N LYS A 88 31.52 2.55 -4.97
CA LYS A 88 31.87 2.90 -3.59
C LYS A 88 31.31 4.27 -3.20
N ALA A 89 31.44 5.26 -4.08
CA ALA A 89 30.87 6.59 -3.91
C ALA A 89 29.34 6.53 -3.79
N PHE A 90 28.69 5.84 -4.75
CA PHE A 90 27.24 5.66 -4.73
C PHE A 90 26.76 4.96 -3.45
N MET A 91 27.44 3.91 -3.00
CA MET A 91 27.05 3.19 -1.79
C MET A 91 27.17 4.08 -0.54
N SER A 92 28.23 4.89 -0.45
CA SER A 92 28.42 5.81 0.68
C SER A 92 27.29 6.84 0.74
N ASP A 93 26.94 7.44 -0.39
CA ASP A 93 25.88 8.44 -0.45
C ASP A 93 24.50 7.81 -0.22
N CYS A 94 24.21 6.67 -0.83
CA CYS A 94 22.95 5.95 -0.67
C CYS A 94 22.71 5.54 0.79
N LEU A 95 23.73 5.06 1.50
CA LEU A 95 23.60 4.65 2.89
C LEU A 95 23.46 5.83 3.87
N LYS A 96 23.98 7.01 3.52
CA LYS A 96 23.88 8.24 4.33
C LYS A 96 22.51 8.93 4.24
N LYS A 97 21.75 8.72 3.16
CA LYS A 97 20.43 9.33 2.95
C LYS A 97 19.34 8.56 3.68
#